data_AF-A0A6G3XK75-F1
#
_entry.id   AF-A0A6G3XK75-F1
#
_cell.length_a   1.000
_cell.length_b   1.000
_cell.length_c   1.000
_cell.angle_alpha   90.00
_cell.angle_beta   90.00
_cell.angle_gamma   90.00
#
_symmetry.space_group_name_H-M   'P 1'
#
loop_
_entity.id
_entity.type
_entity.pdbx_description
1 polymer ?
#
loop_
_entity_poly.entity_id
_entity_poly.type
_entity_poly.pdbx_seq_one_letter_code
_entity_poly.pdbx_strand_id
1 'polypeptide(L)' 'MGGTMTAEAQSEASQQRRANPGWPVPPPDGYTVDDFFTLDDLPPHTELIDGSLVFVSPQRDFHTLAMYLLEQGL' A
#
# COMPACT_ATOMS: atom_id res chain seq x y z
N MET A 1 -1.81 14.59 -46.50
CA MET A 1 -2.04 15.41 -45.29
C MET A 1 -3.38 15.00 -44.71
N GLY A 2 -3.39 14.22 -43.63
CA GLY A 2 -4.63 13.72 -43.01
C GLY A 2 -4.32 12.51 -42.15
N GLY A 3 -4.07 12.75 -40.86
CA GLY A 3 -3.75 11.72 -39.88
C GLY A 3 -5.01 11.08 -39.29
N THR A 4 -4.91 9.79 -39.00
CA THR A 4 -5.75 9.11 -38.00
C THR A 4 -4.82 8.67 -36.88
N MET A 5 -4.90 9.39 -35.77
CA MET A 5 -4.16 9.14 -34.53
C MET A 5 -4.99 8.13 -33.72
N THR A 6 -4.73 6.83 -33.92
CA THR A 6 -5.31 5.75 -33.12
C THR A 6 -4.61 5.72 -31.76
N ALA A 7 -5.29 6.22 -30.73
CA ALA A 7 -4.85 6.17 -29.35
C ALA A 7 -5.39 4.91 -28.67
N GLU A 8 -4.70 3.79 -28.83
CA GLU A 8 -4.89 2.58 -28.03
C GLU A 8 -3.51 2.11 -27.57
N ALA A 9 -2.99 2.69 -26.49
CA ALA A 9 -1.72 2.27 -25.89
C ALA A 9 -1.73 2.28 -24.35
N GLN A 10 -2.89 2.46 -23.71
CA GLN A 10 -2.99 2.57 -22.25
C GLN A 10 -3.42 1.27 -21.55
N SER A 11 -4.00 0.31 -22.28
CA SER A 11 -4.50 -0.97 -21.73
C SER A 11 -3.41 -2.04 -21.57
N GLU A 12 -2.36 -2.02 -22.40
CA GLU A 12 -1.32 -3.06 -22.39
C GLU A 12 -0.22 -2.79 -21.33
N ALA A 13 0.15 -1.53 -21.12
CA ALA A 13 1.13 -1.15 -20.09
C ALA A 13 0.65 -1.42 -18.65
N SER A 14 -0.67 -1.41 -18.44
CA SER A 14 -1.31 -1.73 -17.16
C SER A 14 -1.42 -3.24 -16.92
N GLN A 15 -1.39 -4.08 -17.96
CA GLN A 15 -1.36 -5.55 -17.84
C GLN A 15 0.05 -6.10 -17.60
N GLN A 16 1.10 -5.45 -18.15
CA GLN A 16 2.49 -5.94 -18.07
C GLN A 16 3.12 -5.89 -16.66
N ARG A 17 2.55 -5.14 -15.70
CA ARG A 17 3.07 -5.03 -14.32
C ARG A 17 2.70 -6.18 -13.38
N ARG A 18 1.93 -7.17 -13.85
CA ARG A 18 1.50 -8.35 -13.05
C ARG A 18 2.61 -9.40 -12.84
N ALA A 19 3.88 -9.05 -12.90
CA ALA A 19 4.99 -10.01 -12.78
C ALA A 19 6.15 -9.51 -11.90
N ASN A 20 5.84 -8.84 -10.79
CA ASN A 20 6.78 -8.72 -9.68
C ASN A 20 6.06 -9.03 -8.37
N PRO A 21 6.25 -10.22 -7.76
CA PRO A 21 5.74 -10.49 -6.43
C PRO A 21 6.66 -9.76 -5.47
N GLY A 22 6.26 -8.60 -4.94
CA GLY A 22 7.10 -7.98 -3.93
C GLY A 22 6.64 -6.67 -3.33
N TRP A 23 5.84 -5.84 -4.02
CA TRP A 23 5.35 -4.62 -3.39
C TRP A 23 4.11 -4.05 -4.10
N PRO A 24 3.04 -3.70 -3.37
CA PRO A 24 1.84 -3.12 -3.96
C PRO A 24 2.13 -1.68 -4.42
N VAL A 25 1.74 -1.34 -5.64
CA VAL A 25 1.97 0.00 -6.21
C VAL A 25 0.75 0.89 -5.98
N PRO A 26 0.89 2.06 -5.33
CA PRO A 26 -0.24 2.90 -5.01
C PRO A 26 -1.02 3.36 -6.25
N PRO A 27 -2.37 3.36 -6.20
CA PRO A 27 -3.19 4.03 -7.20
C PRO A 27 -2.86 5.52 -7.29
N PRO A 28 -3.16 6.18 -8.41
CA PRO A 28 -2.90 7.62 -8.59
C PRO A 28 -3.53 8.51 -7.51
N ASP A 29 -4.72 8.13 -7.04
CA ASP A 29 -5.48 8.86 -6.01
C ASP A 29 -5.29 8.27 -4.60
N GLY A 30 -4.33 7.34 -4.43
CA GLY A 30 -4.11 6.58 -3.20
C GLY A 30 -5.02 5.36 -3.06
N TYR A 31 -4.73 4.53 -2.05
CA TYR A 31 -5.55 3.36 -1.72
C TYR A 31 -6.82 3.77 -0.99
N THR A 32 -7.92 3.15 -1.37
CA THR A 32 -9.15 3.16 -0.58
C THR A 32 -9.13 2.06 0.48
N VAL A 33 -10.10 2.12 1.40
CA VAL A 33 -10.33 1.06 2.39
C VAL A 33 -10.68 -0.27 1.70
N ASP A 34 -11.45 -0.21 0.61
CA ASP A 34 -11.83 -1.41 -0.15
C ASP A 34 -10.61 -2.04 -0.83
N ASP A 35 -9.74 -1.22 -1.43
CA ASP A 35 -8.48 -1.72 -2.00
C ASP A 35 -7.64 -2.41 -0.91
N PHE A 36 -7.50 -1.79 0.26
CA PHE A 36 -6.72 -2.32 1.37
C PHE A 36 -7.19 -3.69 1.84
N PHE A 37 -8.50 -3.95 1.87
CA PHE A 37 -9.04 -5.28 2.23
C PHE A 37 -8.89 -6.34 1.15
N THR A 38 -8.58 -5.96 -0.10
CA THR A 38 -8.35 -6.89 -1.21
C THR A 38 -6.86 -7.20 -1.44
N LEU A 39 -5.95 -6.49 -0.76
CA LEU A 39 -4.52 -6.71 -0.87
C LEU A 39 -4.10 -7.96 -0.09
N ASP A 40 -3.55 -8.93 -0.81
CA ASP A 40 -2.95 -10.12 -0.24
C ASP A 40 -1.48 -9.89 0.13
N ASP A 41 -0.94 -10.72 1.03
CA ASP A 41 0.48 -10.78 1.40
C ASP A 41 1.10 -9.47 1.95
N LEU A 42 0.28 -8.61 2.56
CA LEU A 42 0.79 -7.42 3.26
C LEU A 42 1.56 -7.82 4.53
N PRO A 43 2.66 -7.13 4.87
CA PRO A 43 3.31 -7.26 6.16
C PRO A 43 2.30 -7.11 7.31
N PRO A 44 2.47 -7.86 8.42
CA PRO A 44 1.63 -7.69 9.60
C PRO A 44 1.65 -6.23 10.08
N HIS A 45 0.52 -5.77 10.61
CA HIS A 45 0.35 -4.40 11.09
C HIS A 45 0.62 -3.35 10.00
N THR A 46 0.25 -3.64 8.75
CA THR A 46 0.13 -2.60 7.73
C THR A 46 -1.07 -1.71 8.06
N GLU A 47 -0.89 -0.41 7.96
CA GLU A 47 -1.93 0.59 8.21
C GLU A 47 -2.21 1.39 6.93
N LEU A 48 -3.47 1.76 6.70
CA LEU A 48 -3.87 2.70 5.66
C LEU A 48 -4.03 4.09 6.28
N ILE A 49 -3.19 5.04 5.87
CA ILE A 49 -3.23 6.44 6.33
C ILE A 49 -3.16 7.35 5.10
N ASP A 50 -4.17 8.22 4.94
CA ASP A 50 -4.23 9.20 3.84
C ASP A 50 -3.98 8.60 2.44
N GLY A 51 -4.52 7.40 2.18
CA GLY A 51 -4.34 6.68 0.93
C GLY A 51 -2.98 6.00 0.75
N SER A 52 -2.14 5.99 1.78
CA SER A 52 -0.81 5.38 1.78
C SER A 52 -0.75 4.17 2.71
N LEU A 53 -0.01 3.14 2.30
CA LEU A 53 0.29 1.98 3.15
C LEU A 53 1.52 2.28 4.01
N VAL A 54 1.35 2.19 5.32
CA VAL A 54 2.39 2.37 6.32
C VAL A 54 2.74 1.01 6.92
N PHE A 55 4.03 0.68 6.87
CA PHE A 55 4.55 -0.59 7.37
C PHE A 55 5.37 -0.35 8.63
N VAL A 56 5.03 -1.08 9.70
CA VAL A 56 5.75 -0.97 10.96
C VAL A 56 7.10 -1.69 10.89
N SER A 57 8.11 -1.12 11.54
CA SER A 57 9.38 -1.82 11.80
C SER A 57 9.27 -2.69 13.07
N PRO A 58 10.14 -3.70 13.28
CA PRO A 58 10.12 -4.48 14.50
C PRO A 58 10.16 -3.59 15.75
N GLN A 59 9.20 -3.80 16.65
CA GLN A 59 9.12 -3.06 17.90
C GLN A 59 10.26 -3.51 18.83
N ARG A 60 10.87 -2.55 19.55
CA ARG A 60 11.91 -2.81 20.54
C ARG A 60 11.28 -2.94 21.93
N ASP A 61 12.00 -3.54 22.88
CA ASP A 61 11.55 -3.67 24.29
C ASP A 61 11.06 -2.35 24.90
N PHE A 62 11.68 -1.23 24.52
CA PHE A 62 11.24 0.10 24.93
C PHE A 62 9.79 0.41 24.52
N HIS A 63 9.36 0.01 23.33
CA HIS A 63 7.98 0.21 22.87
C HIS A 63 7.00 -0.53 23.78
N THR A 64 7.25 -1.81 24.06
CA THR A 64 6.41 -2.63 24.94
C THR A 64 6.37 -2.07 26.36
N LEU A 65 7.53 -1.66 26.91
CA LEU A 65 7.58 -1.05 28.24
C LEU A 65 6.79 0.26 28.29
N ALA A 66 6.95 1.12 27.29
CA ALA A 66 6.21 2.38 27.22
C ALA A 66 4.69 2.13 27.15
N MET A 67 4.24 1.20 26.30
CA MET A 67 2.82 0.84 26.23
C MET A 67 2.30 0.29 27.56
N TYR A 68 3.03 -0.60 28.21
CA TYR A 68 2.64 -1.16 29.51
C TYR A 68 2.48 -0.07 30.59
N LEU A 69 3.43 0.86 30.69
CA LEU A 69 3.33 1.95 31.67
C LEU A 69 2.11 2.85 31.36
N LEU A 70 1.90 3.22 30.10
CA LEU A 70 0.74 4.02 29.71
C LEU A 70 -0.58 3.31 30.03
N GLU A 71 -0.69 1.99 29.78
CA GLU A 71 -1.86 1.19 30.13
C GLU A 71 -2.14 1.15 31.64
N GLN A 72 -1.10 1.15 32.48
CA GLN A 72 -1.24 1.17 33.93
C GLN A 72 -1.48 2.58 34.51
N GLY A 73 -1.54 3.62 33.67
CA GLY A 73 -1.73 5.02 34.06
C GLY A 73 -0.47 5.65 34.67
N LEU A 74 0.70 5.14 34.28
CA LEU A 74 1.99 5.32 34.95
C LEU A 74 2.88 6.39 34.30
#